data_AF-A0ABD2HW38-F1
#
_entry.id   AF-A0ABD2HW38-F1
#
_cell.length_a   1.000
_cell.length_b   1.000
_cell.length_c   1.000
_cell.angle_alpha   90.00
_cell.angle_beta   90.00
_cell.angle_gamma   90.00
#
_symmetry.space_group_name_H-M   'P 1'
#
loop_
_entity.id
_entity.type
_entity.pdbx_description
1 polymer ?
#
loop_
_entity_poly.entity_id
_entity_poly.type
_entity_poly.pdbx_seq_one_letter_code
_entity_poly.pdbx_strand_id
1 'polypeptide(L)'
;MSISNDSTNDGFIPAANVNGGDTFSLDDCQHKDENAEQIGDEQLRKEVKSKQQEDEDGILFWTKLEKLEMGLREAKQMFMFNRMELEEKLLQAELKQQRLIEENIELKVKIDRMEKEKEKEQMEKDANAKKSKEFLERIVELEKQQKQQKEENEKKVSVGQLTELQNAQNKLSEEFKEMKKEQQKMLFFKLQQNCWDVKFCHNELEIIGADCLTVVNKQRERGWHTVFAEHPIPSEDHSSGIFYFEIGVEHKEIRDGGVLIGFAAKQKPFLSVLGRVGTYAYPNNGTFYINGSSLYGSSNNFSREDIVGCGVNLATRQIIFTKNGRRLDVSNSLVSSFAVPLFPFISLCGFGDKIVANFGPKFILPDI
;
A
#
# COMPACT_ATOMS: atom_id res chain seq x y z
N MET A 1 -17.82 -55.50 -57.72
CA MET A 1 -17.77 -56.19 -59.03
C MET A 1 -16.85 -57.40 -58.89
N SER A 2 -17.45 -58.56 -58.63
CA SER A 2 -17.43 -59.75 -59.50
C SER A 2 -16.27 -59.78 -60.54
N ILE A 3 -15.43 -60.82 -60.70
CA ILE A 3 -15.73 -62.22 -61.03
C ILE A 3 -14.47 -63.09 -60.83
N SER A 4 -14.75 -64.36 -60.56
CA SER A 4 -13.97 -65.58 -60.42
C SER A 4 -13.10 -66.00 -61.61
N ASN A 5 -12.14 -66.92 -61.39
CA ASN A 5 -12.25 -68.31 -61.89
C ASN A 5 -11.02 -69.19 -61.59
N ASP A 6 -11.35 -70.47 -61.56
CA ASP A 6 -10.65 -71.66 -61.14
C ASP A 6 -9.55 -72.18 -62.08
N SER A 7 -8.64 -72.92 -61.45
CA SER A 7 -7.96 -74.18 -61.83
C SER A 7 -7.65 -74.53 -63.31
N THR A 8 -6.45 -75.05 -63.55
CA THR A 8 -6.26 -76.34 -64.25
C THR A 8 -4.85 -76.90 -64.04
N ASN A 9 -4.79 -78.23 -64.08
CA ASN A 9 -3.69 -79.13 -63.74
C ASN A 9 -3.05 -79.72 -65.01
N ASP A 10 -2.00 -80.53 -64.82
CA ASP A 10 -1.32 -81.46 -65.75
C ASP A 10 -0.13 -80.83 -66.51
N GLY A 11 1.11 -81.33 -66.47
CA GLY A 11 1.66 -82.64 -66.13
C GLY A 11 2.31 -83.24 -67.37
N PHE A 12 3.63 -83.51 -67.41
CA PHE A 12 4.24 -84.41 -68.40
C PHE A 12 5.64 -84.91 -67.99
N ILE A 13 5.80 -86.23 -67.99
CA ILE A 13 7.04 -87.03 -67.92
C ILE A 13 7.23 -87.71 -69.29
N PRO A 14 8.47 -87.91 -69.76
CA PRO A 14 8.91 -89.25 -70.19
C PRO A 14 10.43 -89.48 -69.85
N ALA A 15 11.07 -90.65 -69.88
CA ALA A 15 10.74 -92.02 -70.24
C ALA A 15 11.85 -92.98 -69.74
N ALA A 16 11.45 -94.24 -69.54
CA ALA A 16 12.12 -95.53 -69.78
C ALA A 16 13.67 -95.66 -69.89
N ASN A 17 14.23 -96.40 -68.93
CA ASN A 17 14.73 -97.78 -69.03
C ASN A 17 15.80 -98.13 -70.09
N VAL A 18 17.00 -98.53 -69.64
CA VAL A 18 17.80 -99.60 -70.27
C VAL A 18 18.56 -100.38 -69.19
N ASN A 19 18.19 -101.66 -69.06
CA ASN A 19 18.98 -102.70 -68.39
C ASN A 19 20.10 -103.21 -69.33
N GLY A 20 21.23 -103.60 -68.74
CA GLY A 20 22.04 -104.69 -69.26
C GLY A 20 23.53 -104.56 -68.99
N GLY A 21 24.09 -105.43 -68.15
CA GLY A 21 25.51 -105.78 -68.19
C GLY A 21 26.22 -105.88 -66.84
N ASP A 22 26.04 -107.02 -66.17
CA ASP A 22 27.07 -107.85 -65.52
C ASP A 22 28.15 -107.20 -64.62
N THR A 23 27.96 -107.43 -63.32
CA THR A 23 28.92 -107.84 -62.26
C THR A 23 30.43 -107.61 -62.48
N PHE A 24 31.08 -106.88 -61.57
CA PHE A 24 32.18 -107.40 -60.73
C PHE A 24 32.45 -106.50 -59.50
N SER A 25 32.88 -107.16 -58.43
CA SER A 25 33.03 -106.74 -57.02
C SER A 25 34.15 -105.72 -56.75
N LEU A 26 34.02 -104.95 -55.65
CA LEU A 26 35.13 -104.52 -54.79
C LEU A 26 34.59 -103.97 -53.44
N ASP A 27 34.52 -104.86 -52.46
CA ASP A 27 34.54 -104.52 -51.04
C ASP A 27 35.93 -103.95 -50.71
N ASP A 28 36.00 -102.67 -50.32
CA ASP A 28 36.98 -102.08 -49.39
C ASP A 28 36.87 -100.54 -49.43
N CYS A 29 35.80 -99.94 -48.87
CA CYS A 29 35.76 -98.49 -48.65
C CYS A 29 34.82 -98.00 -47.53
N GLN A 30 34.47 -98.81 -46.53
CA GLN A 30 33.50 -98.39 -45.49
C GLN A 30 34.09 -97.89 -44.16
N HIS A 31 35.40 -97.65 -44.06
CA HIS A 31 36.01 -97.14 -42.81
C HIS A 31 36.83 -95.86 -42.93
N LYS A 32 36.75 -95.12 -44.04
CA LYS A 32 37.39 -93.79 -44.18
C LYS A 32 36.40 -92.64 -44.40
N ASP A 33 35.19 -92.92 -44.84
CA ASP A 33 34.22 -91.86 -45.17
C ASP A 33 33.47 -91.32 -43.93
N GLU A 34 33.16 -92.15 -42.93
CA GLU A 34 32.47 -91.67 -41.71
C GLU A 34 33.32 -90.70 -40.87
N ASN A 35 34.66 -90.80 -40.92
CA ASN A 35 35.55 -89.90 -40.17
C ASN A 35 35.83 -88.58 -40.93
N ALA A 36 35.94 -88.61 -42.26
CA ALA A 36 36.15 -87.39 -43.06
C ALA A 36 34.88 -86.52 -43.12
N GLU A 37 33.71 -87.15 -43.16
CA GLU A 37 32.41 -86.48 -43.13
C GLU A 37 32.13 -85.85 -41.76
N GLN A 38 32.49 -86.52 -40.65
CA GLN A 38 32.42 -85.92 -39.30
C GLN A 38 33.38 -84.74 -39.10
N ILE A 39 34.61 -84.81 -39.63
CA ILE A 39 35.60 -83.72 -39.49
C ILE A 39 35.21 -82.49 -40.32
N GLY A 40 34.70 -82.69 -41.53
CA GLY A 40 34.19 -81.61 -42.39
C GLY A 40 32.98 -80.91 -41.77
N ASP A 41 32.04 -81.67 -41.20
CA ASP A 41 30.86 -81.14 -40.54
C ASP A 41 31.21 -80.39 -39.23
N GLU A 42 32.25 -80.83 -38.51
CA GLU A 42 32.76 -80.13 -37.32
C GLU A 42 33.53 -78.84 -37.67
N GLN A 43 34.31 -78.83 -38.76
CA GLN A 43 34.98 -77.61 -39.27
C GLN A 43 33.97 -76.57 -39.75
N LEU A 44 32.96 -76.98 -40.53
CA LEU A 44 31.86 -76.11 -40.96
C LEU A 44 31.10 -75.54 -39.76
N ARG A 45 30.82 -76.35 -38.73
CA ARG A 45 30.19 -75.86 -37.49
C ARG A 45 31.04 -74.84 -36.74
N LYS A 46 32.37 -75.01 -36.72
CA LYS A 46 33.29 -74.03 -36.11
C LYS A 46 33.33 -72.73 -36.89
N GLU A 47 33.32 -72.79 -38.22
CA GLU A 47 33.35 -71.62 -39.09
C GLU A 47 32.02 -70.84 -39.06
N VAL A 48 30.87 -71.55 -39.05
CA VAL A 48 29.55 -70.95 -38.86
C VAL A 48 29.43 -70.28 -37.49
N LYS A 49 29.93 -70.91 -36.42
CA LYS A 49 29.97 -70.29 -35.09
C LYS A 49 30.87 -69.05 -35.05
N SER A 50 32.02 -69.07 -35.73
CA SER A 50 32.92 -67.92 -35.83
C SER A 50 32.24 -66.75 -36.55
N LYS A 51 31.56 -67.00 -37.66
CA LYS A 51 30.82 -65.96 -38.40
C LYS A 51 29.62 -65.42 -37.61
N GLN A 52 28.88 -66.29 -36.92
CA GLN A 52 27.80 -65.88 -36.01
C GLN A 52 28.32 -65.01 -34.86
N GLN A 53 29.49 -65.35 -34.31
CA GLN A 53 30.14 -64.55 -33.26
C GLN A 53 30.58 -63.17 -33.79
N GLU A 54 31.13 -63.10 -35.01
CA GLU A 54 31.51 -61.84 -35.66
C GLU A 54 30.27 -60.96 -35.96
N ASP A 55 29.16 -61.57 -36.39
CA ASP A 55 27.89 -60.87 -36.59
C ASP A 55 27.30 -60.34 -35.26
N GLU A 56 27.34 -61.14 -34.20
CA GLU A 56 26.93 -60.73 -32.84
C GLU A 56 27.81 -59.60 -32.29
N ASP A 57 29.13 -59.66 -32.48
CA ASP A 57 30.05 -58.61 -32.08
C ASP A 57 29.83 -57.31 -32.87
N GLY A 58 29.51 -57.42 -34.17
CA GLY A 58 29.09 -56.30 -35.01
C GLY A 58 27.81 -55.62 -34.50
N ILE A 59 26.78 -56.41 -34.17
CA ILE A 59 25.54 -55.91 -33.57
C ILE A 59 25.81 -55.23 -32.21
N LEU A 60 26.67 -55.83 -31.38
CA LEU A 60 27.05 -55.27 -30.09
C LEU A 60 27.83 -53.94 -30.24
N PHE A 61 28.66 -53.80 -31.28
CA PHE A 61 29.37 -52.57 -31.59
C PHE A 61 28.41 -51.45 -32.01
N TRP A 62 27.50 -51.71 -32.96
CA TRP A 62 26.53 -50.71 -33.42
C TRP A 62 25.56 -50.28 -32.32
N THR A 63 25.07 -51.21 -31.50
CA THR A 63 24.21 -50.88 -30.35
C THR A 63 24.94 -50.03 -29.30
N LYS A 64 26.24 -50.23 -29.08
CA LYS A 64 27.06 -49.34 -28.24
C LYS A 64 27.23 -47.96 -28.86
N LEU A 65 27.46 -47.89 -30.17
CA LEU A 65 27.61 -46.63 -30.90
C LEU A 65 26.31 -45.80 -30.86
N GLU A 66 25.16 -46.42 -31.11
CA GLU A 66 23.85 -45.75 -31.01
C GLU A 66 23.58 -45.20 -29.61
N LYS A 67 23.92 -45.95 -28.55
CA LYS A 67 23.81 -45.47 -27.17
C LYS A 67 24.69 -44.26 -26.91
N LEU A 68 25.92 -44.25 -27.42
CA LEU A 68 26.83 -43.10 -27.31
C LEU A 68 26.30 -41.88 -28.07
N GLU A 69 25.78 -42.08 -29.29
CA GLU A 69 25.18 -41.00 -30.07
C GLU A 69 23.92 -40.42 -29.39
N MET A 70 23.10 -41.26 -28.78
CA MET A 70 21.94 -40.84 -28.02
C MET A 70 22.35 -40.03 -26.79
N GLY A 71 23.32 -40.52 -26.01
CA GLY A 71 23.87 -39.76 -24.88
C GLY A 71 24.49 -38.42 -25.29
N LEU A 72 25.14 -38.36 -26.46
CA LEU A 72 25.67 -37.11 -27.01
C LEU A 72 24.55 -36.13 -27.40
N ARG A 73 23.43 -36.62 -27.95
CA ARG A 73 22.25 -35.78 -28.27
C ARG A 73 21.62 -35.22 -27.00
N GLU A 74 21.44 -36.05 -25.97
CA GLU A 74 20.90 -35.63 -24.67
C GLU A 74 21.80 -34.59 -23.99
N ALA A 75 23.12 -34.81 -23.98
CA ALA A 75 24.07 -33.85 -23.42
C ALA A 75 24.03 -32.50 -24.17
N LYS A 76 23.90 -32.52 -25.50
CA LYS A 76 23.74 -31.29 -26.30
C LYS A 76 22.43 -30.56 -25.98
N GLN A 77 21.32 -31.27 -25.84
CA GLN A 77 20.04 -30.67 -25.48
C GLN A 77 20.10 -30.06 -24.07
N MET A 78 20.68 -30.78 -23.12
CA MET A 78 20.88 -30.30 -21.75
C MET A 78 21.75 -29.03 -21.71
N PHE A 79 22.86 -29.00 -22.45
CA PHE A 79 23.71 -27.82 -22.55
C PHE A 79 22.97 -26.61 -23.13
N MET A 80 22.18 -26.84 -24.19
CA MET A 80 21.37 -25.79 -24.81
C MET A 80 20.29 -25.26 -23.87
N PHE A 81 19.62 -26.14 -23.11
CA PHE A 81 18.64 -25.76 -22.10
C PHE A 81 19.26 -24.93 -20.97
N ASN A 82 20.37 -25.40 -20.38
CA ASN A 82 21.08 -24.68 -19.32
C ASN A 82 21.58 -23.31 -19.80
N ARG A 83 22.01 -23.20 -21.07
CA ARG A 83 22.39 -21.91 -21.66
C ARG A 83 21.20 -20.95 -21.74
N MET A 84 20.04 -21.42 -22.20
CA MET A 84 18.83 -20.58 -22.26
C MET A 84 18.40 -20.13 -20.86
N GLU A 85 18.44 -21.02 -19.87
CA GLU A 85 18.10 -20.67 -18.48
C GLU A 85 19.06 -19.62 -17.90
N LEU A 86 20.36 -19.71 -18.25
CA LEU A 86 21.35 -18.72 -17.84
C LEU A 86 21.13 -17.36 -18.52
N GLU A 87 20.83 -17.35 -19.82
CA GLU A 87 20.50 -16.14 -20.58
C GLU A 87 19.23 -15.46 -20.04
N GLU A 88 18.20 -16.23 -19.66
CA GLU A 88 16.99 -15.70 -19.03
C GLU A 88 17.31 -15.05 -17.68
N LYS A 89 18.09 -15.73 -16.82
CA LYS A 89 18.53 -15.17 -15.53
C LYS A 89 19.33 -13.88 -15.71
N LEU A 90 20.19 -13.82 -16.72
CA LEU A 90 20.96 -12.61 -17.04
C LEU A 90 20.05 -11.47 -17.45
N LEU A 91 19.10 -11.71 -18.37
CA LEU A 91 18.14 -10.71 -18.82
C LEU A 91 17.27 -10.19 -17.67
N GLN A 92 16.82 -11.08 -16.78
CA GLN A 92 16.06 -10.69 -15.59
C GLN A 92 16.89 -9.81 -14.64
N ALA A 93 18.18 -10.10 -14.48
CA ALA A 93 19.09 -9.28 -13.69
C ALA A 93 19.28 -7.89 -14.30
N GLU A 94 19.46 -7.79 -15.62
CA GLU A 94 19.59 -6.51 -16.34
C GLU A 94 18.31 -5.67 -16.23
N LEU A 95 17.12 -6.27 -16.41
CA LEU A 95 15.84 -5.58 -16.23
C LEU A 95 15.63 -5.10 -14.78
N LYS A 96 16.11 -5.86 -13.80
CA LYS A 96 16.09 -5.44 -12.39
C LYS A 96 17.04 -4.27 -12.16
N GLN A 97 18.23 -4.29 -12.77
CA GLN A 97 19.19 -3.19 -12.68
C GLN A 97 18.63 -1.91 -13.32
N GLN A 98 17.98 -1.99 -14.48
CA GLN A 98 17.36 -0.83 -15.13
C GLN A 98 16.27 -0.19 -14.27
N ARG A 99 15.39 -1.00 -13.67
CA ARG A 99 14.36 -0.49 -12.73
C ARG A 99 14.97 0.26 -11.54
N LEU A 100 16.04 -0.27 -10.95
CA LEU A 100 16.74 0.40 -9.85
C LEU A 100 17.37 1.73 -10.29
N ILE A 101 17.83 1.84 -11.54
CA ILE A 101 18.36 3.09 -12.09
C ILE A 101 17.23 4.12 -12.24
N GLU A 102 16.07 3.71 -12.77
CA GLU A 102 14.90 4.57 -12.92
C GLU A 102 14.39 5.09 -11.56
N GLU A 103 14.27 4.21 -10.57
CA GLU A 103 13.89 4.58 -9.20
C GLU A 103 14.87 5.59 -8.59
N ASN A 104 16.18 5.40 -8.79
CA ASN A 104 17.20 6.33 -8.31
C ASN A 104 17.10 7.71 -9.00
N ILE A 105 16.78 7.75 -10.30
CA ILE A 105 16.57 9.01 -11.02
C ILE A 105 15.34 9.73 -10.43
N GLU A 106 14.24 9.01 -10.19
CA GLU A 106 13.02 9.60 -9.62
C GLU A 106 13.27 10.14 -8.20
N LEU A 107 13.99 9.38 -7.36
CA LEU A 107 14.38 9.82 -6.02
C LEU A 107 15.24 11.08 -6.07
N LYS A 108 16.17 11.17 -7.02
CA LYS A 108 17.01 12.36 -7.19
C LYS A 108 16.19 13.60 -7.56
N VAL A 109 15.23 13.46 -8.47
CA VAL A 109 14.29 14.54 -8.82
C VAL A 109 13.45 14.99 -7.62
N LYS A 110 13.01 14.05 -6.77
CA LYS A 110 12.27 14.36 -5.53
C LYS A 110 13.15 15.13 -4.53
N ILE A 111 14.40 14.72 -4.36
CA ILE A 111 15.36 15.42 -3.49
C ILE A 111 15.57 16.87 -3.97
N ASP A 112 15.84 17.08 -5.25
CA ASP A 112 16.05 18.42 -5.82
C ASP A 112 14.82 19.32 -5.64
N ARG A 113 13.60 18.75 -5.70
CA ARG A 113 12.35 19.49 -5.44
C ARG A 113 12.23 19.89 -3.98
N MET A 114 12.49 18.95 -3.05
CA MET A 114 12.44 19.23 -1.61
C MET A 114 13.46 20.29 -1.20
N GLU A 115 14.66 20.28 -1.79
CA GLU A 115 15.69 21.29 -1.53
C GLU A 115 15.22 22.69 -1.98
N LYS A 116 14.63 22.82 -3.18
CA LYS A 116 14.06 24.09 -3.66
C LYS A 116 12.90 24.58 -2.80
N GLU A 117 12.04 23.69 -2.34
CA GLU A 117 10.93 24.05 -1.44
C GLU A 117 11.47 24.55 -0.10
N LYS A 118 12.49 23.88 0.45
CA LYS A 118 13.14 24.29 1.70
C LYS A 118 13.82 25.66 1.58
N GLU A 119 14.47 25.95 0.46
CA GLU A 119 15.03 27.27 0.18
C GLU A 119 13.95 28.36 0.10
N LYS A 120 12.82 28.06 -0.55
CA LYS A 120 11.68 28.99 -0.63
C LYS A 120 11.08 29.28 0.75
N GLU A 121 10.86 28.23 1.55
CA GLU A 121 10.38 28.39 2.93
C GLU A 121 11.33 29.24 3.77
N GLN A 122 12.65 29.05 3.61
CA GLN A 122 13.64 29.83 4.34
C GLN A 122 13.61 31.31 3.92
N MET A 123 13.55 31.60 2.62
CA MET A 123 13.42 32.97 2.12
C MET A 123 12.15 33.66 2.64
N GLU A 124 11.03 32.93 2.73
CA GLU A 124 9.78 33.49 3.26
C GLU A 124 9.87 33.78 4.77
N LYS A 125 10.51 32.89 5.53
CA LYS A 125 10.80 33.12 6.96
C LYS A 125 11.69 34.35 7.16
N ASP A 126 12.75 34.48 6.37
CA ASP A 126 13.67 35.62 6.45
C ASP A 126 12.98 36.94 6.06
N ALA A 127 12.13 36.91 5.02
CA ALA A 127 11.32 38.06 4.62
C ALA A 127 10.31 38.48 5.70
N ASN A 128 9.65 37.52 6.35
CA ASN A 128 8.72 37.79 7.44
C ASN A 128 9.44 38.30 8.70
N ALA A 129 10.62 37.76 9.01
CA ALA A 129 11.48 38.26 10.09
C ALA A 129 11.89 39.71 9.84
N LYS A 130 12.28 40.05 8.59
CA LYS A 130 12.62 41.42 8.21
C LYS A 130 11.45 42.38 8.38
N LYS A 131 10.26 42.03 7.86
CA LYS A 131 9.03 42.83 8.03
C LYS A 131 8.67 43.03 9.50
N SER A 132 8.81 41.97 10.31
CA SER A 132 8.55 42.04 11.75
C SER A 132 9.51 42.97 12.48
N LYS A 133 10.80 42.95 12.09
CA LYS A 133 11.80 43.87 12.62
C LYS A 133 11.50 45.33 12.26
N GLU A 134 11.17 45.62 11.00
CA GLU A 134 10.79 46.96 10.54
C GLU A 134 9.54 47.48 11.27
N PHE A 135 8.56 46.60 11.51
CA PHE A 135 7.36 46.96 12.28
C PHE A 135 7.67 47.31 13.73
N LEU A 136 8.54 46.54 14.40
CA LEU A 136 8.99 46.83 15.77
C LEU A 136 9.75 48.15 15.86
N GLU A 137 10.65 48.43 14.90
CA GLU A 137 11.37 49.70 14.81
C GLU A 137 10.39 50.89 14.67
N ARG A 138 9.32 50.73 13.87
CA ARG A 138 8.27 51.75 13.72
C ARG A 138 7.51 51.99 15.03
N ILE A 139 7.21 50.94 15.80
CA ILE A 139 6.55 51.06 17.11
C ILE A 139 7.43 51.89 18.07
N VAL A 140 8.72 51.56 18.16
CA VAL A 140 9.67 52.28 19.03
C VAL A 140 9.75 53.75 18.64
N GLU A 141 9.77 54.07 17.35
CA GLU A 141 9.78 55.45 16.86
C GLU A 141 8.49 56.20 17.24
N LEU A 142 7.33 55.55 17.10
CA LEU A 142 6.04 56.13 17.48
C LEU A 142 5.94 56.37 18.99
N GLU A 143 6.43 55.45 19.82
CA GLU A 143 6.48 55.62 21.27
C GLU A 143 7.37 56.81 21.67
N LYS A 144 8.51 56.98 20.98
CA LYS A 144 9.40 58.12 21.18
C LYS A 144 8.73 59.44 20.81
N GLN A 145 8.01 59.48 19.68
CA GLN A 145 7.25 60.66 19.24
C GLN A 145 6.12 60.99 20.23
N GLN A 146 5.36 60.00 20.71
CA GLN A 146 4.33 60.21 21.72
C GLN A 146 4.90 60.79 23.01
N LYS A 147 6.07 60.30 23.46
CA LYS A 147 6.72 60.81 24.66
C LYS A 147 7.15 62.27 24.50
N GLN A 148 7.76 62.62 23.36
CA GLN A 148 8.13 64.01 23.05
C GLN A 148 6.90 64.93 23.00
N GLN A 149 5.83 64.47 22.36
CA GLN A 149 4.59 65.24 22.23
C GLN A 149 3.89 65.43 23.58
N LYS A 150 3.97 64.44 24.49
CA LYS A 150 3.49 64.55 25.86
C LYS A 150 4.27 65.61 26.65
N GLU A 151 5.61 65.60 26.58
CA GLU A 151 6.47 66.60 27.23
C GLU A 151 6.25 68.02 26.66
N GLU A 152 5.93 68.14 25.37
CA GLU A 152 5.63 69.43 24.74
C GLU A 152 4.22 69.95 25.11
N ASN A 153 3.25 69.05 25.26
CA ASN A 153 1.90 69.37 25.72
C ASN A 153 1.87 69.75 27.22
N GLU A 154 2.66 69.08 28.06
CA GLU A 154 2.83 69.43 29.48
C GLU A 154 3.42 70.83 29.68
N LYS A 155 4.17 71.35 28.69
CA LYS A 155 4.71 72.72 28.70
C LYS A 155 3.73 73.78 28.17
N LYS A 156 2.61 73.41 27.54
CA LYS A 156 1.77 74.33 26.76
C LYS A 156 0.38 74.65 27.30
N VAL A 157 -0.12 74.06 28.41
CA VAL A 157 -1.57 74.15 28.72
C VAL A 157 -1.92 74.76 30.08
N SER A 158 -2.80 75.78 30.02
CA SER A 158 -3.63 76.31 31.10
C SER A 158 -4.81 75.39 31.40
N VAL A 159 -5.17 75.30 32.68
CA VAL A 159 -5.89 74.18 33.34
C VAL A 159 -7.26 73.77 32.74
N GLY A 160 -7.91 74.60 31.91
CA GLY A 160 -9.30 74.38 31.47
C GLY A 160 -9.51 73.42 30.28
N GLN A 161 -8.53 73.26 29.37
CA GLN A 161 -8.67 72.41 28.18
C GLN A 161 -8.16 70.97 28.39
N LEU A 162 -7.50 70.72 29.53
CA LEU A 162 -6.84 69.45 29.84
C LEU A 162 -7.83 68.31 30.10
N THR A 163 -9.00 68.60 30.67
CA THR A 163 -9.97 67.59 31.13
C THR A 163 -10.75 66.92 30.00
N GLU A 164 -11.07 67.64 28.93
CA GLU A 164 -11.81 67.07 27.79
C GLU A 164 -10.92 66.19 26.91
N LEU A 165 -9.69 66.63 26.66
CA LEU A 165 -8.69 65.83 25.92
C LEU A 165 -8.29 64.57 26.70
N GLN A 166 -8.13 64.65 28.02
CA GLN A 166 -7.80 63.50 28.85
C GLN A 166 -8.91 62.42 28.83
N ASN A 167 -10.18 62.84 28.84
CA ASN A 167 -11.31 61.92 28.78
C ASN A 167 -11.42 61.25 27.41
N ALA A 168 -11.21 61.99 26.32
CA ALA A 168 -11.19 61.41 24.97
C ALA A 168 -10.03 60.42 24.77
N GLN A 169 -8.85 60.74 25.30
CA GLN A 169 -7.65 59.91 25.19
C GLN A 169 -7.76 58.61 26.02
N ASN A 170 -8.36 58.69 27.21
CA ASN A 170 -8.63 57.51 28.03
C ASN A 170 -9.65 56.57 27.37
N LYS A 171 -10.70 57.14 26.75
CA LYS A 171 -11.72 56.35 26.04
C LYS A 171 -11.12 55.60 24.85
N LEU A 172 -10.33 56.29 24.03
CA LEU A 172 -9.65 55.67 22.88
C LEU A 172 -8.64 54.60 23.34
N SER A 173 -7.94 54.82 24.45
CA SER A 173 -7.00 53.84 25.03
C SER A 173 -7.70 52.56 25.51
N GLU A 174 -8.89 52.67 26.10
CA GLU A 174 -9.65 51.49 26.53
C GLU A 174 -10.22 50.73 25.33
N GLU A 175 -10.70 51.43 24.29
CA GLU A 175 -11.13 50.80 23.03
C GLU A 175 -9.96 50.05 22.34
N PHE A 176 -8.75 50.62 22.33
CA PHE A 176 -7.56 49.94 21.81
C PHE A 176 -7.13 48.74 22.64
N LYS A 177 -7.22 48.79 23.97
CA LYS A 177 -6.91 47.64 24.84
C LYS A 177 -7.84 46.47 24.54
N GLU A 178 -9.13 46.75 24.40
CA GLU A 178 -10.12 45.71 24.15
C GLU A 178 -10.01 45.15 22.74
N MET A 179 -9.71 45.97 21.73
CA MET A 179 -9.39 45.51 20.38
C MET A 179 -8.13 44.63 20.36
N LYS A 180 -7.09 44.97 21.14
CA LYS A 180 -5.85 44.19 21.23
C LYS A 180 -6.08 42.85 21.92
N LYS A 181 -6.94 42.82 22.94
CA LYS A 181 -7.37 41.61 23.66
C LYS A 181 -8.20 40.68 22.77
N GLU A 182 -9.07 41.26 21.93
CA GLU A 182 -9.84 40.54 20.91
C GLU A 182 -8.91 39.94 19.85
N GLN A 183 -7.93 40.70 19.36
CA GLN A 183 -6.89 40.20 18.44
C GLN A 183 -6.03 39.11 19.08
N GLN A 184 -5.68 39.23 20.36
CA GLN A 184 -4.89 38.22 21.07
C GLN A 184 -5.69 36.94 21.31
N LYS A 185 -7.00 37.04 21.58
CA LYS A 185 -7.94 35.89 21.61
C LYS A 185 -8.05 35.23 20.24
N MET A 186 -8.21 36.02 19.18
CA MET A 186 -8.23 35.53 17.79
C MET A 186 -6.92 34.84 17.40
N LEU A 187 -5.79 35.38 17.84
CA LEU A 187 -4.46 34.81 17.60
C LEU A 187 -4.26 33.51 18.41
N PHE A 188 -4.73 33.46 19.66
CA PHE A 188 -4.74 32.27 20.51
C PHE A 188 -5.59 31.14 19.91
N PHE A 189 -6.80 31.46 19.41
CA PHE A 189 -7.64 30.52 18.67
C PHE A 189 -7.02 30.04 17.34
N LYS A 190 -6.13 30.83 16.73
CA LYS A 190 -5.40 30.46 15.51
C LYS A 190 -4.15 29.61 15.76
N LEU A 191 -3.60 29.61 16.99
CA LEU A 191 -2.30 29.01 17.32
C LEU A 191 -2.38 27.69 18.10
N GLN A 192 -3.47 27.38 18.79
CA GLN A 192 -3.68 26.03 19.29
C GLN A 192 -4.32 25.16 18.20
N GLN A 193 -3.55 24.21 17.68
CA GLN A 193 -4.14 23.00 17.11
C GLN A 193 -4.99 22.35 18.21
N ASN A 194 -6.23 21.97 17.88
CA ASN A 194 -7.17 21.38 18.83
C ASN A 194 -6.56 20.11 19.48
N CYS A 195 -7.06 19.68 20.63
CA CYS A 195 -6.60 18.47 21.32
C CYS A 195 -7.77 17.78 22.04
N TRP A 196 -7.52 16.59 22.61
CA TRP A 196 -8.56 15.87 23.36
C TRP A 196 -8.83 16.52 24.73
N ASP A 197 -10.11 16.73 25.04
CA ASP A 197 -10.54 17.35 26.29
C ASP A 197 -10.53 16.33 27.43
N VAL A 198 -9.58 16.49 28.36
CA VAL A 198 -9.44 15.66 29.55
C VAL A 198 -10.73 15.63 30.40
N LYS A 199 -11.52 16.71 30.44
CA LYS A 199 -12.77 16.80 31.22
C LYS A 199 -13.95 16.06 30.57
N PHE A 200 -13.84 15.81 29.26
CA PHE A 200 -14.82 15.12 28.44
C PHE A 200 -14.24 13.84 27.81
N CYS A 201 -13.39 13.17 28.59
CA CYS A 201 -12.86 11.85 28.32
C CYS A 201 -13.58 10.82 29.21
N HIS A 202 -13.99 9.69 28.64
CA HIS A 202 -14.54 8.57 29.42
C HIS A 202 -13.47 7.98 30.34
N ASN A 203 -13.83 7.55 31.56
CA ASN A 203 -12.88 7.08 32.58
C ASN A 203 -12.02 5.88 32.13
N GLU A 204 -12.59 5.06 31.24
CA GLU A 204 -11.94 3.88 30.63
C GLU A 204 -10.95 4.23 29.53
N LEU A 205 -10.98 5.48 29.04
CA LEU A 205 -9.97 6.01 28.14
C LEU A 205 -8.86 6.69 28.94
N GLU A 206 -7.66 6.69 28.38
CA GLU A 206 -6.51 7.43 28.86
C GLU A 206 -5.97 8.29 27.74
N ILE A 207 -5.84 9.59 28.00
CA ILE A 207 -5.14 10.52 27.13
C ILE A 207 -3.68 10.51 27.54
N ILE A 208 -2.77 10.28 26.59
CA ILE A 208 -1.33 10.18 26.83
C ILE A 208 -0.63 11.36 26.16
N GLY A 209 0.37 11.92 26.85
CA GLY A 209 1.20 13.01 26.34
C GLY A 209 0.70 14.39 26.78
N ALA A 210 1.62 15.36 26.82
CA ALA A 210 1.29 16.76 27.14
C ALA A 210 0.58 17.48 25.99
N ASP A 211 0.60 16.88 24.79
CA ASP A 211 -0.09 17.34 23.59
C ASP A 211 -1.56 16.91 23.56
N CYS A 212 -1.98 15.98 24.42
CA CYS A 212 -3.33 15.45 24.50
C CYS A 212 -3.86 14.92 23.14
N LEU A 213 -3.00 14.32 22.31
CA LEU A 213 -3.37 13.81 20.98
C LEU A 213 -3.53 12.29 20.93
N THR A 214 -2.92 11.57 21.86
CA THR A 214 -2.95 10.11 21.91
C THR A 214 -4.02 9.63 22.87
N VAL A 215 -4.85 8.68 22.46
CA VAL A 215 -5.89 8.07 23.31
C VAL A 215 -5.75 6.56 23.29
N VAL A 216 -5.83 5.93 24.47
CA VAL A 216 -5.79 4.48 24.65
C VAL A 216 -7.01 4.02 25.43
N ASN A 217 -7.65 2.94 24.99
CA ASN A 217 -8.68 2.26 25.78
C ASN A 217 -8.03 1.27 26.76
N LYS A 218 -8.26 1.47 28.06
CA LYS A 218 -7.71 0.61 29.13
C LYS A 218 -8.63 -0.55 29.50
N GLN A 219 -9.88 -0.56 29.01
CA GLN A 219 -10.88 -1.51 29.50
C GLN A 219 -10.84 -2.84 28.76
N ARG A 220 -10.86 -3.94 29.53
CA ARG A 220 -10.82 -5.32 29.00
C ARG A 220 -12.15 -5.80 28.44
N GLU A 221 -13.25 -5.31 29.01
CA GLU A 221 -14.60 -5.61 28.53
C GLU A 221 -14.96 -4.76 27.31
N ARG A 222 -15.69 -5.34 26.35
CA ARG A 222 -16.13 -4.60 25.16
C ARG A 222 -17.17 -3.56 25.55
N GLY A 223 -16.87 -2.30 25.23
CA GLY A 223 -17.77 -1.18 25.44
C GLY A 223 -17.25 0.05 24.70
N TRP A 224 -18.16 0.81 24.07
CA TRP A 224 -17.78 2.05 23.42
C TRP A 224 -17.49 3.13 24.46
N HIS A 225 -16.26 3.63 24.45
CA HIS A 225 -15.82 4.73 25.30
C HIS A 225 -15.42 5.90 24.44
N THR A 226 -15.87 7.10 24.81
CA THR A 226 -15.79 8.30 23.96
C THR A 226 -14.94 9.39 24.60
N VAL A 227 -14.21 10.13 23.77
CA VAL A 227 -13.59 11.40 24.14
C VAL A 227 -13.90 12.45 23.09
N PHE A 228 -14.16 13.67 23.55
CA PHE A 228 -14.39 14.84 22.70
C PHE A 228 -13.16 15.74 22.68
N ALA A 229 -12.99 16.50 21.60
CA ALA A 229 -11.99 17.55 21.55
C ALA A 229 -12.35 18.75 22.45
N GLU A 230 -11.35 19.57 22.75
CA GLU A 230 -11.48 20.75 23.60
C GLU A 230 -12.37 21.82 22.94
N HIS A 231 -12.13 22.09 21.67
CA HIS A 231 -12.85 23.11 20.92
C HIS A 231 -13.84 22.53 19.91
N PRO A 232 -15.00 23.20 19.70
CA PRO A 232 -15.94 22.82 18.67
C PRO A 232 -15.40 23.16 17.27
N ILE A 233 -16.07 22.65 16.26
CA ILE A 233 -15.93 23.13 14.88
C ILE A 233 -16.30 24.62 14.85
N PRO A 234 -15.50 25.50 14.20
CA PRO A 234 -15.82 26.92 14.06
C PRO A 234 -17.22 27.15 13.49
N SER A 235 -17.95 28.11 14.05
CA SER A 235 -19.32 28.46 13.61
C SER A 235 -19.33 29.18 12.26
N GLU A 236 -20.53 29.30 11.66
CA GLU A 236 -20.77 29.87 10.33
C GLU A 236 -20.28 31.30 10.15
N ASP A 237 -20.10 32.07 11.22
CA ASP A 237 -19.60 33.46 11.15
C ASP A 237 -18.13 33.55 10.67
N HIS A 238 -17.47 32.40 10.48
CA HIS A 238 -16.14 32.25 9.89
C HIS A 238 -16.16 31.43 8.57
N SER A 239 -17.19 31.68 7.76
CA SER A 239 -17.73 30.94 6.59
C SER A 239 -16.81 30.54 5.41
N SER A 240 -15.48 30.61 5.53
CA SER A 240 -14.59 30.16 4.44
C SER A 240 -13.57 29.15 4.94
N GLY A 241 -13.67 27.91 4.46
CA GLY A 241 -12.68 26.87 4.72
C GLY A 241 -13.28 25.50 4.98
N ILE A 242 -12.38 24.57 5.30
CA ILE A 242 -12.69 23.20 5.69
C ILE A 242 -12.16 23.01 7.10
N PHE A 243 -13.01 22.56 8.01
CA PHE A 243 -12.55 21.96 9.25
C PHE A 243 -12.25 20.49 8.98
N TYR A 244 -11.07 20.01 9.33
CA TYR A 244 -10.66 18.62 9.07
C TYR A 244 -9.65 18.17 10.13
N PHE A 245 -9.75 16.91 10.54
CA PHE A 245 -8.78 16.25 11.41
C PHE A 245 -8.63 14.78 11.03
N GLU A 246 -7.47 14.21 11.33
CA GLU A 246 -7.14 12.80 11.06
C GLU A 246 -6.85 12.06 12.37
N ILE A 247 -7.03 10.74 12.33
CA ILE A 247 -6.48 9.83 13.33
C ILE A 247 -5.68 8.74 12.63
N GLY A 248 -4.50 8.43 13.18
CA GLY A 248 -3.77 7.20 12.89
C GLY A 248 -4.24 6.09 13.82
N VAL A 249 -4.62 4.94 13.26
CA VAL A 249 -5.12 3.80 14.03
C VAL A 249 -3.97 2.86 14.43
N GLU A 250 -3.73 2.73 15.74
CA GLU A 250 -2.71 1.87 16.32
C GLU A 250 -3.37 0.76 17.18
N HIS A 251 -3.64 -0.41 16.62
CA HIS A 251 -4.09 -1.57 17.42
C HIS A 251 -2.90 -2.27 18.09
N LYS A 252 -3.00 -2.52 19.40
CA LYS A 252 -2.02 -3.33 20.16
C LYS A 252 -2.25 -4.84 20.07
N GLU A 253 -3.47 -5.31 19.81
CA GLU A 253 -3.82 -6.74 19.83
C GLU A 253 -4.25 -7.31 18.46
N ILE A 254 -4.31 -8.65 18.39
CA ILE A 254 -4.51 -9.47 17.18
C ILE A 254 -5.95 -9.40 16.63
N ARG A 255 -6.92 -8.90 17.41
CA ARG A 255 -8.30 -8.70 16.93
C ARG A 255 -8.58 -7.23 16.71
N ASP A 256 -9.18 -6.90 15.57
CA ASP A 256 -9.65 -5.56 15.28
C ASP A 256 -10.66 -5.12 16.36
N GLY A 257 -10.26 -4.13 17.17
CA GLY A 257 -11.15 -3.41 18.06
C GLY A 257 -12.06 -2.47 17.28
N GLY A 258 -13.09 -1.93 17.94
CA GLY A 258 -13.99 -0.96 17.30
C GLY A 258 -13.43 0.45 17.43
N VAL A 259 -13.22 1.13 16.30
CA VAL A 259 -12.80 2.54 16.25
C VAL A 259 -13.83 3.33 15.48
N LEU A 260 -14.15 4.53 15.97
CA LEU A 260 -15.12 5.44 15.40
C LEU A 260 -14.59 6.87 15.47
N ILE A 261 -14.67 7.59 14.35
CA ILE A 261 -14.34 9.02 14.24
C ILE A 261 -15.57 9.83 13.83
N GLY A 262 -15.75 11.04 14.36
CA GLY A 262 -16.89 11.85 13.96
C GLY A 262 -17.05 13.22 14.63
N PHE A 263 -18.25 13.77 14.44
CA PHE A 263 -18.76 14.99 15.06
C PHE A 263 -20.05 14.74 15.81
N ALA A 264 -20.15 15.28 17.02
CA ALA A 264 -21.38 15.27 17.79
C ALA A 264 -21.44 16.47 18.74
N ALA A 265 -22.64 16.82 19.18
CA ALA A 265 -22.80 17.74 20.30
C ALA A 265 -22.20 17.11 21.58
N LYS A 266 -21.46 17.91 22.35
CA LYS A 266 -20.84 17.45 23.61
C LYS A 266 -21.93 17.16 24.64
N GLN A 267 -22.09 15.89 25.04
CA GLN A 267 -23.15 15.45 25.97
C GLN A 267 -22.60 14.47 27.02
N LYS A 268 -23.10 14.55 28.26
CA LYS A 268 -22.92 13.54 29.31
C LYS A 268 -24.30 12.94 29.66
N PRO A 269 -24.41 11.62 29.96
CA PRO A 269 -23.38 10.58 29.90
C PRO A 269 -23.04 10.16 28.46
N PHE A 270 -21.82 9.64 28.28
CA PHE A 270 -21.25 9.21 26.99
C PHE A 270 -21.91 7.90 26.51
N LEU A 271 -23.20 7.92 26.22
CA LEU A 271 -23.91 6.79 25.64
C LEU A 271 -23.44 6.55 24.19
N SER A 272 -23.67 5.33 23.67
CA SER A 272 -23.44 5.01 22.26
C SER A 272 -24.05 6.10 21.37
N VAL A 273 -23.16 6.87 20.73
CA VAL A 273 -23.50 8.02 19.88
C VAL A 273 -23.95 7.59 18.49
N LEU A 274 -23.71 6.33 18.14
CA LEU A 274 -24.12 5.74 16.87
C LEU A 274 -25.64 5.85 16.68
N GLY A 275 -26.04 6.38 15.52
CA GLY A 275 -27.45 6.48 15.13
C GLY A 275 -28.27 7.55 15.86
N ARG A 276 -27.62 8.49 16.57
CA ARG A 276 -28.33 9.64 17.16
C ARG A 276 -28.43 10.80 16.18
N VAL A 277 -29.55 11.52 16.24
CA VAL A 277 -29.72 12.82 15.59
C VAL A 277 -28.64 13.78 16.11
N GLY A 278 -28.03 14.55 15.21
CA GLY A 278 -26.91 15.44 15.51
C GLY A 278 -25.54 14.74 15.62
N THR A 279 -25.43 13.47 15.24
CA THR A 279 -24.16 12.73 15.17
C THR A 279 -23.78 12.39 13.74
N TYR A 280 -22.51 12.58 13.41
CA TYR A 280 -21.91 12.29 12.11
C TYR A 280 -20.67 11.44 12.35
N ALA A 281 -20.71 10.14 12.05
CA ALA A 281 -19.69 9.21 12.49
C ALA A 281 -19.34 8.17 11.43
N TYR A 282 -18.09 7.75 11.45
CA TYR A 282 -17.50 6.74 10.58
C TYR A 282 -16.74 5.69 11.42
N PRO A 283 -17.41 4.59 11.79
CA PRO A 283 -16.76 3.42 12.36
C PRO A 283 -15.95 2.59 11.35
N ASN A 284 -15.03 1.79 11.89
CA ASN A 284 -14.13 0.92 11.14
C ASN A 284 -14.80 -0.19 10.33
N ASN A 285 -16.08 -0.46 10.58
CA ASN A 285 -16.91 -1.38 9.80
C ASN A 285 -17.48 -0.77 8.49
N GLY A 286 -17.05 0.44 8.11
CA GLY A 286 -17.41 1.03 6.81
C GLY A 286 -18.79 1.69 6.75
N THR A 287 -19.57 1.66 7.82
CA THR A 287 -20.91 2.27 7.86
C THR A 287 -20.81 3.74 8.22
N PHE A 288 -21.42 4.63 7.43
CA PHE A 288 -21.54 6.04 7.80
C PHE A 288 -22.83 6.28 8.58
N TYR A 289 -22.73 6.94 9.72
CA TYR A 289 -23.88 7.38 10.50
C TYR A 289 -24.03 8.89 10.34
N ILE A 290 -25.13 9.32 9.71
CA ILE A 290 -25.38 10.72 9.35
C ILE A 290 -26.71 11.13 9.95
N ASN A 291 -26.66 11.92 11.02
CA ASN A 291 -27.83 12.53 11.64
C ASN A 291 -28.97 11.54 11.98
N GLY A 292 -28.62 10.38 12.52
CA GLY A 292 -29.57 9.31 12.86
C GLY A 292 -29.85 8.29 11.75
N SER A 293 -29.39 8.53 10.53
CA SER A 293 -29.45 7.58 9.42
C SER A 293 -28.14 6.81 9.28
N SER A 294 -28.19 5.58 8.75
CA SER A 294 -27.00 4.79 8.43
C SER A 294 -26.90 4.52 6.93
N LEU A 295 -25.73 4.73 6.35
CA LEU A 295 -25.39 4.42 4.97
C LEU A 295 -24.30 3.35 4.98
N TYR A 296 -24.60 2.16 4.46
CA TYR A 296 -23.64 1.06 4.41
C TYR A 296 -22.67 1.23 3.24
N GLY A 297 -21.36 1.25 3.52
CA GLY A 297 -20.30 1.27 2.52
C GLY A 297 -19.43 0.03 2.61
N SER A 298 -19.73 -1.01 1.81
CA SER A 298 -19.04 -2.31 1.86
C SER A 298 -17.54 -2.27 1.61
N SER A 299 -17.03 -1.23 0.94
CA SER A 299 -15.61 -1.03 0.62
C SER A 299 -14.88 -0.03 1.52
N ASN A 300 -15.54 0.49 2.57
CA ASN A 300 -15.03 1.61 3.37
C ASN A 300 -14.51 1.17 4.74
N ASN A 301 -14.19 -0.10 4.94
CA ASN A 301 -13.65 -0.55 6.22
C ASN A 301 -12.23 0.01 6.42
N PHE A 302 -11.84 0.22 7.68
CA PHE A 302 -10.46 0.59 8.04
C PHE A 302 -9.97 -0.21 9.23
N SER A 303 -8.67 -0.28 9.41
CA SER A 303 -8.02 -1.12 10.42
C SER A 303 -6.71 -0.49 10.90
N ARG A 304 -5.86 -1.30 11.54
CA ARG A 304 -4.53 -0.88 11.98
C ARG A 304 -3.75 -0.23 10.84
N GLU A 305 -2.97 0.80 11.17
CA GLU A 305 -2.08 1.54 10.27
C GLU A 305 -2.79 2.41 9.23
N ASP A 306 -4.12 2.34 9.13
CA ASP A 306 -4.89 3.29 8.34
C ASP A 306 -4.93 4.66 9.02
N ILE A 307 -4.94 5.70 8.18
CA ILE A 307 -5.17 7.08 8.56
C ILE A 307 -6.56 7.46 8.07
N VAL A 308 -7.45 7.79 9.00
CA VAL A 308 -8.83 8.15 8.66
C VAL A 308 -9.12 9.57 9.09
N GLY A 309 -9.74 10.33 8.19
CA GLY A 309 -10.05 11.73 8.40
C GLY A 309 -11.54 11.98 8.46
N CYS A 310 -11.89 13.01 9.21
CA CYS A 310 -13.24 13.52 9.33
C CYS A 310 -13.21 15.05 9.23
N GLY A 311 -14.06 15.59 8.37
CA GLY A 311 -14.10 17.01 8.08
C GLY A 311 -15.48 17.49 7.66
N VAL A 312 -15.61 18.80 7.62
CA VAL A 312 -16.79 19.48 7.10
C VAL A 312 -16.35 20.72 6.32
N ASN A 313 -16.88 20.87 5.12
CA ASN A 313 -16.79 22.13 4.39
C ASN A 313 -17.75 23.13 5.08
N LEU A 314 -17.21 24.19 5.67
CA LEU A 314 -17.98 25.12 6.49
C LEU A 314 -18.98 25.93 5.65
N ALA A 315 -18.68 26.17 4.37
CA ALA A 315 -19.53 26.91 3.47
C ALA A 315 -20.69 26.06 2.92
N THR A 316 -20.40 24.83 2.48
CA THR A 316 -21.41 23.93 1.88
C THR A 316 -22.08 23.01 2.89
N ARG A 317 -21.57 22.98 4.13
CA ARG A 317 -21.93 22.03 5.19
C ARG A 317 -21.69 20.55 4.83
N GLN A 318 -20.98 20.28 3.74
CA GLN A 318 -20.73 18.91 3.28
C GLN A 318 -19.78 18.18 4.22
N ILE A 319 -20.15 16.97 4.59
CA ILE A 319 -19.32 16.08 5.40
C ILE A 319 -18.26 15.44 4.50
N ILE A 320 -17.06 15.31 5.04
CA ILE A 320 -15.89 14.75 4.38
C ILE A 320 -15.38 13.62 5.28
N PHE A 321 -15.36 12.40 4.76
CA PHE A 321 -14.59 11.31 5.34
C PHE A 321 -13.48 10.93 4.38
N THR A 322 -12.33 10.54 4.92
CA THR A 322 -11.19 10.08 4.13
C THR A 322 -10.61 8.82 4.74
N LYS A 323 -9.97 8.02 3.88
CA LYS A 323 -9.12 6.90 4.28
C LYS A 323 -7.84 6.94 3.48
N ASN A 324 -6.70 6.98 4.16
CA ASN A 324 -5.36 7.08 3.59
C ASN A 324 -5.29 8.19 2.53
N GLY A 325 -5.82 9.35 2.92
CA GLY A 325 -5.94 10.54 2.09
C GLY A 325 -7.05 10.51 1.02
N ARG A 326 -7.60 9.35 0.66
CA ARG A 326 -8.68 9.28 -0.36
C ARG A 326 -10.02 9.65 0.25
N ARG A 327 -10.72 10.61 -0.36
CA ARG A 327 -12.10 10.98 0.03
C ARG A 327 -13.06 9.83 -0.25
N LEU A 328 -13.90 9.53 0.73
CA LEU A 328 -14.96 8.52 0.63
C LEU A 328 -16.26 9.18 0.15
N ASP A 329 -17.06 8.44 -0.61
CA ASP A 329 -18.37 8.90 -1.05
C ASP A 329 -19.40 8.71 0.07
N VAL A 330 -20.02 9.81 0.48
CA VAL A 330 -21.05 9.89 1.53
C VAL A 330 -22.33 10.51 0.97
N SER A 331 -22.57 10.41 -0.35
CA SER A 331 -23.78 10.85 -1.05
C SER A 331 -24.20 12.30 -0.74
N ASN A 332 -23.26 13.26 -0.85
CA ASN A 332 -23.50 14.68 -0.57
C ASN A 332 -24.16 14.98 0.80
N SER A 333 -23.92 14.12 1.80
CA SER A 333 -24.45 14.31 3.14
C SER A 333 -24.01 15.64 3.77
N LEU A 334 -24.96 16.33 4.39
CA LEU A 334 -24.78 17.66 4.97
C LEU A 334 -24.96 17.65 6.48
N VAL A 335 -24.20 18.51 7.16
CA VAL A 335 -24.53 18.93 8.52
C VAL A 335 -25.81 19.76 8.48
N SER A 336 -26.81 19.36 9.26
CA SER A 336 -28.16 19.93 9.19
C SER A 336 -28.22 21.34 9.77
N SER A 337 -27.46 21.59 10.85
CA SER A 337 -27.35 22.91 11.47
C SER A 337 -26.10 22.98 12.35
N PHE A 338 -25.44 24.15 12.37
CA PHE A 338 -24.39 24.49 13.34
C PHE A 338 -24.94 25.30 14.53
N ALA A 339 -26.25 25.39 14.70
CA ALA A 339 -26.87 26.08 15.84
C ALA A 339 -26.48 25.44 17.19
N VAL A 340 -26.20 24.13 17.17
CA VAL A 340 -25.59 23.42 18.29
C VAL A 340 -24.11 23.19 17.96
N PRO A 341 -23.16 23.61 18.83
CA PRO A 341 -21.75 23.38 18.59
C PRO A 341 -21.43 21.89 18.45
N LEU A 342 -20.86 21.51 17.31
CA LEU A 342 -20.38 20.17 17.05
C LEU A 342 -18.90 20.07 17.43
N PHE A 343 -18.55 19.00 18.12
CA PHE A 343 -17.18 18.73 18.55
C PHE A 343 -16.65 17.50 17.83
N PRO A 344 -15.39 17.52 17.39
CA PRO A 344 -14.67 16.30 17.04
C PRO A 344 -14.71 15.31 18.21
N PHE A 345 -14.91 14.04 17.89
CA PHE A 345 -14.85 12.98 18.88
C PHE A 345 -14.33 11.69 18.26
N ILE A 346 -13.83 10.81 19.12
CA ILE A 346 -13.58 9.42 18.79
C ILE A 346 -14.22 8.50 19.82
N SER A 347 -14.51 7.28 19.42
CA SER A 347 -14.89 6.20 20.33
C SER A 347 -14.06 4.95 20.07
N LEU A 348 -13.59 4.32 21.14
CA LEU A 348 -12.82 3.07 21.11
C LEU A 348 -13.59 1.98 21.86
N CYS A 349 -13.48 0.73 21.39
CA CYS A 349 -14.24 -0.39 21.94
C CYS A 349 -13.37 -1.56 22.44
N GLY A 350 -12.25 -1.82 21.79
CA GLY A 350 -11.33 -2.90 22.15
C GLY A 350 -10.31 -2.46 23.20
N PHE A 351 -9.93 -3.41 24.07
CA PHE A 351 -8.82 -3.21 24.99
C PHE A 351 -7.52 -2.92 24.23
N GLY A 352 -6.79 -1.91 24.67
CA GLY A 352 -5.51 -1.54 24.06
C GLY A 352 -5.63 -0.88 22.69
N ASP A 353 -6.85 -0.63 22.19
CA ASP A 353 -7.07 0.24 21.03
C ASP A 353 -6.43 1.59 21.32
N LYS A 354 -5.59 2.04 20.39
CA LYS A 354 -4.88 3.30 20.48
C LYS A 354 -5.06 4.08 19.20
N ILE A 355 -5.21 5.39 19.33
CA ILE A 355 -5.19 6.32 18.20
C ILE A 355 -4.27 7.47 18.50
N VAL A 356 -3.76 8.10 17.44
CA VAL A 356 -3.04 9.38 17.51
C VAL A 356 -3.77 10.36 16.62
N ALA A 357 -4.25 11.46 17.20
CA ALA A 357 -4.96 12.50 16.47
C ALA A 357 -4.01 13.51 15.83
N ASN A 358 -4.43 14.05 14.70
CA ASN A 358 -3.79 15.14 14.00
C ASN A 358 -4.86 16.17 13.64
N PHE A 359 -4.90 17.28 14.38
CA PHE A 359 -5.81 18.41 14.11
C PHE A 359 -5.23 19.42 13.12
N GLY A 360 -4.18 19.02 12.37
CA GLY A 360 -3.56 19.82 11.32
C GLY A 360 -2.37 20.64 11.79
N PRO A 361 -1.85 21.55 10.95
CA PRO A 361 -2.28 21.80 9.57
C PRO A 361 -1.70 20.81 8.55
N LYS A 362 -0.75 19.96 8.94
CA LYS A 362 -0.09 19.01 8.04
C LYS A 362 -0.86 17.71 8.01
N PHE A 363 -1.54 17.42 6.91
CA PHE A 363 -2.34 16.21 6.70
C PHE A 363 -1.75 15.33 5.62
N ILE A 364 -2.13 14.05 5.60
CA ILE A 364 -1.76 13.13 4.52
C ILE A 364 -2.90 13.14 3.49
N LEU A 365 -2.95 14.21 2.70
CA LEU A 365 -3.88 14.35 1.57
C LEU A 365 -3.17 13.98 0.25
N PRO A 366 -3.84 13.30 -0.70
CA PRO A 366 -3.42 13.33 -2.10
C PRO A 366 -3.67 14.75 -2.65
N ASP A 367 -2.85 15.15 -3.62
CA ASP A 367 -3.10 16.34 -4.42
C ASP A 367 -4.55 16.29 -4.96
N ILE A 368 -5.39 17.26 -4.53
CA ILE A 368 -6.78 17.41 -4.99
C ILE A 368 -6.81 18.05 -6.37
#